data_AF-A0A4P9WT71-F1
#
_entry.id   AF-A0A4P9WT71-F1
#
_cell.length_a   1.000
_cell.length_b   1.000
_cell.length_c   1.000
_cell.angle_alpha   90.00
_cell.angle_beta   90.00
_cell.angle_gamma   90.00
#
_symmetry.space_group_name_H-M   'P 1'
#
loop_
_entity.id
_entity.type
_entity.pdbx_description
1 polymer ?
#
loop_
_entity_poly.entity_id
_entity_poly.type
_entity_poly.pdbx_seq_one_letter_code
_entity_poly.pdbx_strand_id
1 'polypeptide(L)' 'MLRLTALLVLVLALADAARAVIVGIDYGTDWFKVALKQPGASLDLVLNRESKRKTASHVLIRDQERLFGNDATSL' A
#
# COMPACT_ATOMS: atom_id res chain seq x y z
N MET A 1 -30.46 8.04 -33.00
CA MET A 1 -29.26 7.26 -32.61
C MET A 1 -28.05 8.17 -32.33
N LEU A 2 -27.67 9.09 -33.21
CA LEU A 2 -26.52 9.99 -33.04
C LEU A 2 -26.49 10.78 -31.72
N ARG A 3 -27.64 11.26 -31.22
CA ARG A 3 -27.73 11.98 -29.93
C ARG A 3 -27.42 11.09 -28.72
N LEU A 4 -27.85 9.83 -28.74
CA LEU A 4 -27.54 8.87 -27.67
C LEU A 4 -26.05 8.53 -27.68
N THR A 5 -25.47 8.35 -28.87
CA THR A 5 -24.04 8.08 -29.02
C THR A 5 -23.19 9.25 -28.52
N ALA A 6 -23.59 10.49 -28.84
CA ALA A 6 -22.91 11.69 -28.35
C ALA A 6 -22.99 11.83 -26.82
N LEU A 7 -24.16 11.56 -26.22
CA LEU A 7 -24.34 11.58 -24.78
C LEU A 7 -23.47 10.51 -24.09
N LEU A 8 -23.40 9.29 -24.65
CA LEU A 8 -22.57 8.21 -24.12
C LEU A 8 -21.07 8.57 -24.15
N VAL A 9 -20.59 9.13 -25.26
CA VAL A 9 -19.19 9.57 -25.37
C VAL A 9 -18.87 10.66 -24.33
N LEU A 10 -19.78 11.63 -24.15
CA LEU A 10 -19.61 12.68 -23.13
C LEU A 10 -19.56 12.10 -21.71
N VAL A 11 -20.44 11.15 -21.39
CA VAL A 11 -20.44 10.47 -20.08
C VAL A 11 -19.14 9.71 -19.85
N LEU A 12 -18.62 9.00 -20.86
CA LEU A 12 -17.35 8.27 -20.76
C LEU A 12 -16.15 9.22 -20.64
N ALA A 13 -16.17 10.37 -21.31
CA ALA A 13 -15.10 11.38 -21.21
C ALA A 13 -15.07 12.09 -19.84
N LEU A 14 -16.21 12.17 -19.16
CA LEU A 14 -16.36 12.72 -17.82
C LEU A 14 -16.19 11.65 -16.72
N ALA A 15 -16.04 10.38 -17.08
CA ALA A 15 -15.79 9.31 -16.13
C ALA A 15 -14.36 9.46 -15.60
N ASP A 16 -14.23 9.95 -14.37
CA ASP A 16 -12.95 9.98 -13.68
C ASP A 16 -12.52 8.55 -13.33
N ALA A 17 -11.41 8.10 -13.90
CA ALA A 17 -10.84 6.81 -13.55
C ALA A 17 -10.20 6.95 -12.17
N ALA A 18 -10.77 6.32 -11.15
CA ALA A 18 -10.24 6.38 -9.79
C ALA A 18 -8.73 6.08 -9.76
N ARG A 19 -7.91 7.10 -9.49
CA ARG A 19 -6.45 6.97 -9.39
C ARG A 19 -6.08 6.67 -7.94
N ALA A 20 -6.19 5.41 -7.55
CA ALA A 20 -5.78 4.97 -6.23
C ALA A 20 -4.29 4.55 -6.21
N VAL A 21 -3.65 4.77 -5.07
CA VAL A 21 -2.38 4.11 -4.74
C VAL A 21 -2.68 2.69 -4.30
N ILE A 22 -2.00 1.72 -4.89
CA ILE A 22 -2.14 0.31 -4.52
C ILE A 22 -1.04 -0.03 -3.52
N VAL A 23 -1.44 -0.67 -2.43
CA VAL A 23 -0.53 -1.19 -1.40
C VAL A 23 -0.57 -2.71 -1.44
N GLY A 24 0.58 -3.34 -1.65
CA GLY A 24 0.77 -4.78 -1.49
C GLY A 24 1.49 -5.07 -0.18
N ILE A 25 1.02 -6.07 0.58
CA ILE A 25 1.65 -6.50 1.85
C ILE A 25 1.96 -8.00 1.76
N ASP A 26 3.23 -8.33 1.96
CA ASP A 26 3.73 -9.70 2.08
C ASP A 26 3.94 -10.02 3.57
N TYR A 27 3.11 -10.89 4.14
CA TYR A 27 3.15 -11.30 5.55
C TYR A 27 4.02 -12.55 5.75
N GLY A 28 5.32 -12.45 5.50
CA GLY A 28 6.27 -13.54 5.76
C GLY A 28 6.46 -13.83 7.25
N THR A 29 6.88 -15.05 7.57
CA THR A 29 7.06 -15.53 8.96
C THR A 29 8.06 -14.70 9.76
N ASP A 30 9.25 -14.44 9.20
CA ASP A 30 10.31 -13.69 9.89
C ASP A 30 10.22 -12.18 9.61
N TRP A 31 9.75 -11.82 8.40
CA TRP A 31 9.71 -10.44 7.93
C TRP A 31 8.49 -10.19 7.06
N PHE A 32 7.86 -9.03 7.24
CA PHE A 32 6.89 -8.51 6.30
C PHE A 32 7.49 -7.43 5.40
N LYS A 33 6.92 -7.28 4.21
CA LYS A 33 7.31 -6.25 3.24
C LYS A 33 6.07 -5.51 2.76
N VAL A 34 6.25 -4.24 2.41
CA VAL A 34 5.19 -3.41 1.84
C VAL A 34 5.67 -2.86 0.51
N ALA A 35 4.85 -3.00 -0.52
CA ALA A 35 5.08 -2.45 -1.84
C ALA A 35 4.00 -1.41 -2.16
N LEU A 36 4.41 -0.34 -2.82
CA LEU A 36 3.54 0.77 -3.18
C LEU A 36 3.58 0.97 -4.70
N LYS A 37 2.41 0.95 -5.33
CA LYS A 37 2.25 1.26 -6.75
C LYS A 37 1.38 2.50 -6.92
N GLN A 38 2.01 3.59 -7.36
CA GLN A 38 1.31 4.82 -7.69
C GLN A 38 0.98 4.87 -9.20
N PRO A 39 -0.15 5.47 -9.61
CA PRO A 39 -0.44 5.71 -11.01
C PRO A 39 0.61 6.63 -11.65
N GLY A 40 1.36 6.12 -12.62
CA GLY A 40 2.41 6.86 -13.33
C GLY A 40 3.83 6.72 -12.76
N ALA A 41 4.02 6.06 -11.62
CA ALA A 41 5.36 5.73 -11.08
C ALA A 41 5.62 4.22 -11.12
N SER A 42 6.87 3.79 -11.05
CA SER A 42 7.22 2.37 -10.88
C SER A 42 6.72 1.83 -9.53
N LEU A 43 6.60 0.51 -9.41
CA LEU A 43 6.42 -0.14 -8.11
C LEU A 43 7.66 0.13 -7.25
N ASP A 44 7.47 0.47 -5.97
CA ASP A 44 8.57 0.61 -5.02
C ASP A 44 8.31 -0.17 -3.72
N LEU A 45 9.37 -0.52 -3.02
CA LEU A 45 9.31 -1.14 -1.69
C LEU A 45 9.43 -0.06 -0.62
N VAL A 46 8.46 -0.03 0.28
CA VAL A 46 8.41 0.94 1.38
C VAL A 46 9.54 0.66 2.37
N LEU A 47 10.14 1.73 2.86
CA LEU A 47 11.15 1.69 3.91
C LEU A 47 10.50 1.77 5.29
N ASN A 48 11.02 1.02 6.26
CA ASN A 48 10.71 1.20 7.67
C ASN A 48 11.51 2.35 8.30
N ARG A 49 11.34 2.57 9.61
CA ARG A 49 11.98 3.69 10.35
C ARG A 49 13.51 3.62 10.31
N GLU A 50 14.07 2.44 10.06
CA GLU A 50 15.49 2.13 9.98
C GLU A 50 16.01 2.12 8.54
N SER A 51 15.21 2.63 7.59
CA SER A 51 15.54 2.70 6.17
C SER A 51 15.80 1.33 5.52
N LYS A 52 15.13 0.27 6.01
CA LYS A 52 15.17 -1.09 5.44
C LYS A 52 13.85 -1.43 4.74
N ARG A 53 13.90 -2.32 3.75
CA ARG A 53 12.74 -2.82 2.97
C ARG A 53 12.07 -4.07 3.56
N LYS A 54 12.52 -4.53 4.73
CA LYS A 54 11.99 -5.67 5.47
C LYS A 54 11.79 -5.24 6.92
N THR A 55 10.64 -5.54 7.48
CA THR A 55 10.32 -5.27 8.90
C THR A 55 10.04 -6.57 9.62
N ALA A 56 10.60 -6.77 10.81
CA ALA A 56 10.43 -8.03 11.54
C ALA A 56 8.94 -8.30 11.77
N SER A 57 8.51 -9.53 11.57
CA SER A 57 7.11 -9.96 11.77
C SER A 57 6.84 -10.26 13.25
N HIS A 58 7.26 -9.36 14.12
CA HIS A 58 7.19 -9.53 15.58
C HIS A 58 6.23 -8.52 16.20
N VAL A 59 5.47 -8.99 17.18
CA VAL A 59 4.62 -8.16 18.05
C VAL A 59 4.96 -8.52 19.49
N LEU A 60 5.33 -7.53 20.29
CA LEU A 60 5.54 -7.68 21.72
C LEU A 60 4.44 -6.92 22.46
N ILE A 61 3.79 -7.59 23.41
CA ILE A 61 2.80 -6.98 24.30
C ILE A 61 3.39 -6.98 25.71
N ARG A 62 3.68 -5.80 26.24
CA ARG A 62 4.26 -5.61 27.58
C ARG A 62 3.78 -4.28 28.14
N ASP A 63 3.54 -4.21 29.45
CA ASP A 63 3.18 -2.99 30.17
C ASP A 63 1.97 -2.22 29.56
N GLN A 64 0.96 -2.97 29.10
CA GLN A 64 -0.22 -2.44 28.39
C GLN A 64 0.09 -1.75 27.04
N GLU A 65 1.30 -1.92 26.51
CA GLU A 65 1.73 -1.41 25.21
C GLU A 65 1.92 -2.54 24.19
N ARG A 66 1.82 -2.19 22.90
CA ARG A 66 2.14 -3.07 21.78
C ARG A 66 3.30 -2.48 20.99
N LEU A 67 4.39 -3.22 20.92
CA LEU A 67 5.55 -2.89 20.11
C LEU A 67 5.53 -3.76 18.84
N PHE A 68 6.11 -3.24 17.75
CA PHE A 68 6.09 -3.88 16.43
C PHE A 68 7.48 -3.84 15.80
N GLY A 69 7.77 -4.82 14.93
CA GLY A 69 8.99 -4.78 14.13
C GLY A 69 10.26 -4.85 14.98
N ASN A 70 11.20 -3.95 14.72
CA ASN A 70 12.49 -3.95 15.42
C ASN A 70 12.35 -3.56 16.90
N ASP A 71 11.39 -2.69 17.24
CA ASP A 71 11.10 -2.31 18.63
C ASP A 71 10.64 -3.54 19.45
N ALA A 72 9.86 -4.44 18.82
CA ALA A 72 9.45 -5.70 19.43
C ALA A 72 10.57 -6.75 19.51
N THR A 73 11.59 -6.64 18.66
CA THR A 73 12.69 -7.61 18.58
C THR A 73 13.82 -7.29 19.57
N SER A 74 13.92 -6.03 20.01
CA SER A 74 15.06 -5.53 20.78
C SER A 74 14.84 -5.58 22.31
N LEU A 75 13.71 -6.11 22.77
CA LEU A 75 13.28 -6.16 24.17
C LEU A 75 12.82 -7.56 24.56
#